data_AF-N1UX00-F1
#
_entry.id   AF-N1UX00-F1
#
_cell.length_a   1.000
_cell.length_b   1.000
_cell.length_c   1.000
_cell.angle_alpha   90.00
_cell.angle_beta   90.00
_cell.angle_gamma   90.00
#
_symmetry.space_group_name_H-M   'P 1'
#
loop_
_entity.id
_entity.type
_entity.pdbx_description
1 polymer ?
#
loop_
_entity_poly.entity_id
_entity_poly.type
_entity_poly.pdbx_seq_one_letter_code
_entity_poly.pdbx_strand_id
1 'polypeptide(L)' 'MAVTITIRHVPEDVRARLADKAARSGQSLQEYLSSQLRHLAFRPSPVDFVQGLQGQDMGSVSIEDILAAKEADRR' A
#
# COMPACT_ATOMS: atom_id res chain seq x y z
N MET A 1 4.80 18.36 5.78
CA MET A 1 3.93 19.20 6.63
C MET A 1 2.78 18.33 7.14
N ALA A 2 2.38 18.47 8.40
CA ALA A 2 1.21 17.77 8.92
C ALA A 2 -0.08 18.52 8.52
N VAL A 3 -1.11 17.79 8.13
CA VAL A 3 -2.42 18.34 7.75
C VAL A 3 -3.46 17.79 8.71
N THR A 4 -4.29 18.67 9.26
CA THR A 4 -5.38 18.30 10.16
C THR A 4 -6.63 17.93 9.36
N ILE A 5 -7.24 16.79 9.67
CA ILE A 5 -8.47 16.31 9.03
C ILE A 5 -9.54 16.14 10.12
N THR A 6 -10.75 16.66 9.86
CA THR A 6 -11.92 16.47 10.74
C THR A 6 -12.95 15.63 10.01
N ILE A 7 -13.34 14.50 10.60
CA ILE A 7 -14.40 13.64 10.07
C ILE A 7 -15.67 13.91 10.90
N ARG A 8 -16.72 14.42 10.25
CA ARG A 8 -18.00 14.73 10.89
C ARG A 8 -18.97 13.55 10.77
N HIS A 9 -19.96 13.50 11.65
CA HIS A 9 -21.05 12.51 11.63
C HIS A 9 -20.56 11.05 11.68
N VAL A 10 -19.46 10.79 12.41
CA VAL A 10 -19.03 9.42 12.68
C VAL A 10 -19.95 8.84 13.75
N PRO A 11 -20.64 7.71 13.49
CA PRO A 11 -21.42 7.03 14.50
C PRO A 11 -20.56 6.65 15.72
N GLU A 12 -21.15 6.73 16.91
CA GLU A 12 -20.41 6.50 18.16
C GLU A 12 -19.83 5.08 18.24
N ASP A 13 -20.59 4.10 17.79
CA ASP A 13 -20.19 2.69 17.73
C ASP A 13 -18.99 2.47 16.80
N VAL A 14 -18.97 3.17 15.66
CA VAL A 14 -17.84 3.14 14.72
C VAL A 14 -16.59 3.73 15.37
N ARG A 15 -16.72 4.89 16.04
CA ARG A 15 -15.60 5.52 16.77
C ARG A 15 -15.08 4.59 17.87
N ALA A 16 -15.96 3.97 18.65
CA ALA A 16 -15.59 3.04 19.71
C ALA A 16 -14.81 1.84 19.16
N ARG A 17 -15.31 1.24 18.06
CA ARG A 17 -14.65 0.11 17.41
C ARG A 17 -13.27 0.47 16.84
N LEU A 18 -13.10 1.69 16.35
CA LEU A 18 -11.79 2.18 15.88
C LEU A 18 -10.83 2.42 17.05
N ALA A 19 -11.32 2.96 18.17
CA ALA A 19 -10.53 3.15 19.39
C ALA A 19 -10.05 1.80 19.96
N ASP A 20 -10.92 0.78 19.99
CA ASP A 20 -10.57 -0.58 20.39
C ASP A 20 -9.45 -1.17 19.51
N LYS A 21 -9.55 -0.99 18.19
CA LYS A 21 -8.51 -1.43 17.26
C LYS A 21 -7.19 -0.70 17.50
N ALA A 22 -7.23 0.62 17.70
CA ALA A 22 -6.05 1.41 18.00
C ALA A 22 -5.37 0.95 19.30
N ALA A 23 -6.15 0.73 20.36
CA ALA A 23 -5.66 0.22 21.64
C ALA A 23 -4.99 -1.16 21.50
N ARG A 24 -5.61 -2.08 20.74
CA ARG A 24 -5.02 -3.41 20.44
C ARG A 24 -3.71 -3.32 19.66
N SER A 25 -3.53 -2.27 18.88
CA SER A 25 -2.28 -2.01 18.15
C SER A 25 -1.27 -1.17 18.94
N GLY A 26 -1.56 -0.81 20.19
CA GLY A 26 -0.68 0.02 21.02
C GLY A 26 -0.54 1.46 20.52
N GLN A 27 -1.54 1.97 19.80
CA GLN A 27 -1.53 3.28 19.15
C GLN A 27 -2.63 4.16 19.72
N SER A 28 -2.42 5.48 19.72
CA SER A 28 -3.53 6.42 19.88
C SER A 28 -4.48 6.32 18.69
N LEU A 29 -5.76 6.71 18.88
CA LEU A 29 -6.75 6.72 17.80
C LEU A 29 -6.28 7.57 16.60
N GLN A 30 -5.62 8.69 16.85
CA GLN A 30 -5.11 9.58 15.80
C GLN A 30 -3.99 8.91 14.99
N GLU A 31 -3.05 8.23 15.64
CA GLU A 31 -1.96 7.52 14.97
C GLU A 31 -2.49 6.35 14.15
N TYR A 32 -3.41 5.58 14.72
CA TYR A 32 -4.07 4.48 14.04
C TYR A 32 -4.78 4.95 12.77
N LEU A 33 -5.61 5.98 12.86
CA LEU A 33 -6.31 6.54 11.71
C LEU A 33 -5.35 7.11 10.66
N SER A 34 -4.27 7.77 11.08
CA SER A 34 -3.25 8.29 10.16
C SER A 34 -2.55 7.15 9.39
N SER A 35 -2.24 6.04 10.06
CA SER A 35 -1.71 4.82 9.43
C SER A 35 -2.72 4.23 8.44
N GLN A 36 -3.99 4.09 8.84
CA GLN A 36 -5.03 3.56 7.95
C GLN A 36 -5.24 4.45 6.72
N LEU A 37 -5.22 5.77 6.86
CA LEU A 37 -5.31 6.70 5.72
C LEU A 37 -4.13 6.58 4.77
N ARG A 38 -2.90 6.39 5.29
CA ARG A 38 -1.74 6.11 4.43
C ARG A 38 -1.89 4.79 3.70
N HIS A 39 -2.33 3.73 4.38
CA HIS A 39 -2.60 2.46 3.72
C HIS A 39 -3.67 2.60 2.65
N LEU A 40 -4.72 3.37 2.88
CA LEU A 40 -5.75 3.63 1.88
C LEU A 40 -5.22 4.43 0.69
N ALA A 41 -4.38 5.42 0.92
CA ALA A 41 -3.86 6.30 -0.13
C ALA A 41 -2.77 5.64 -1.00
N PHE A 42 -1.92 4.81 -0.40
CA PHE A 42 -0.72 4.27 -1.07
C PHE A 42 -0.82 2.79 -1.43
N ARG A 43 -1.86 2.08 -1.00
CA ARG A 43 -2.08 0.71 -1.44
C ARG A 43 -2.75 0.75 -2.82
N PRO A 44 -2.04 0.40 -3.90
CA PRO A 44 -2.65 0.40 -5.23
C PRO A 44 -3.82 -0.58 -5.24
N SER A 45 -4.94 -0.17 -5.82
CA SER A 45 -5.98 -1.13 -6.15
C SER A 45 -5.45 -2.09 -7.22
N PRO A 46 -6.04 -3.28 -7.37
CA PRO A 46 -5.69 -4.19 -8.46
C PRO A 46 -5.81 -3.51 -9.84
N VAL A 47 -6.74 -2.57 -9.99
CA VAL A 47 -6.93 -1.80 -11.22
C VAL A 47 -5.79 -0.79 -11.41
N ASP A 48 -5.41 -0.05 -10.36
CA ASP A 48 -4.29 0.90 -10.42
C ASP A 48 -2.97 0.19 -10.73
N PHE A 49 -2.80 -1.03 -10.20
CA PHE A 49 -1.65 -1.86 -10.50
C PHE A 49 -1.58 -2.25 -11.97
N VAL A 50 -2.69 -2.75 -12.54
CA VAL A 50 -2.76 -3.15 -13.96
C VAL A 50 -2.55 -1.94 -14.87
N GLN A 51 -3.13 -0.77 -14.55
CA GLN A 51 -2.91 0.46 -15.31
C GLN A 51 -1.45 0.94 -15.22
N GLY A 52 -0.82 0.83 -14.05
CA GLY A 52 0.60 1.13 -13.87
C GLY A 52 1.51 0.25 -14.73
N LEU A 53 1.17 -1.03 -14.90
CA LEU A 53 1.92 -1.95 -15.76
C LEU A 53 1.73 -1.65 -17.25
N GLN A 54 0.56 -1.19 -17.69
CA GLN A 54 0.30 -0.88 -19.11
C GLN A 54 1.15 0.29 -19.64
N GLY A 55 1.59 1.19 -18.75
CA GLY A 55 2.46 2.31 -19.11
C GLY A 55 3.97 2.04 -18.97
N GLN A 56 4.36 0.87 -18.46
CA GLN A 56 5.76 0.51 -18.31
C GLN A 56 6.22 -0.37 -19.47
N ASP A 57 7.23 0.11 -20.20
CA ASP A 57 8.04 -0.75 -21.06
C ASP A 57 8.91 -1.62 -20.14
N MET A 58 8.41 -2.81 -19.81
CA MET A 58 9.08 -3.76 -18.92
C MET A 58 10.33 -4.39 -19.55
N GLY A 59 10.67 -4.00 -20.79
CA GLY A 59 11.67 -4.66 -21.60
C GLY A 59 11.20 -6.06 -22.00
N SER A 60 11.45 -6.45 -23.24
CA SER A 60 11.32 -7.85 -23.62
C SER A 60 12.60 -8.58 -23.25
N VAL A 61 12.52 -9.53 -22.32
CA VAL A 61 13.63 -10.47 -22.07
C VAL A 61 13.45 -11.66 -23.01
N SER A 62 14.44 -11.91 -23.86
CA SER A 62 14.40 -13.07 -24.76
C SER A 62 14.83 -14.35 -24.04
N ILE A 63 14.54 -15.50 -24.63
CA ILE A 63 14.98 -16.80 -24.09
C ILE A 63 16.52 -16.87 -24.09
N GLU A 64 17.15 -16.29 -25.10
CA GLU A 64 18.60 -16.22 -25.26
C GLU A 64 19.25 -15.40 -24.12
N ASP A 65 18.65 -14.28 -23.73
CA ASP A 65 19.13 -13.46 -22.60
C ASP A 65 19.10 -14.23 -21.28
N ILE A 66 18.04 -15.02 -21.05
CA ILE A 66 17.88 -15.85 -19.85
C ILE A 66 18.94 -16.96 -19.83
N LEU A 67 19.16 -17.61 -20.97
CA LEU A 67 20.15 -18.68 -21.08
C LEU A 67 21.58 -18.14 -20.87
N ALA A 68 21.90 -16.97 -21.45
CA ALA A 68 23.18 -16.32 -21.28
C ALA A 68 23.45 -15.93 -19.81
N ALA A 69 22.46 -15.36 -19.12
CA ALA A 69 22.56 -15.03 -17.70
C ALA A 69 22.79 -16.29 -16.83
N LYS A 70 22.10 -17.40 -17.14
CA LYS A 70 22.24 -18.67 -16.42
C LYS A 70 23.59 -19.37 -16.66
N GLU A 71 24.21 -19.13 -17.81
CA GLU A 71 25.56 -19.62 -18.10
C GLU A 71 26.64 -18.78 -17.43
N ALA A 72 26.44 -17.46 -17.32
CA ALA A 72 27.35 -16.56 -16.63
C ALA A 72 27.43 -16.87 -15.12
N ASP A 73 26.33 -17.26 -14.47
CA ASP A 73 26.30 -17.67 -13.06
C ASP A 73 27.03 -19.00 -12.77
N ARG A 74 27.26 -19.82 -13.79
CA ARG A 74 27.92 -21.14 -13.68
C ARG A 74 29.43 -21.13 -13.92
N ARG A 75 30.02 -19.99 -14.29
CA ARG A 75 31.48 -19.83 -14.48
C ARG A 75 32.10 -19.09 -13.31
#